data_AF-C7RBD0-F1
#
_entry.id   AF-C7RBD0-F1
#
_cell.length_a   1.000
_cell.length_b   1.000
_cell.length_c   1.000
_cell.angle_alpha   90.00
_cell.angle_beta   90.00
_cell.angle_gamma   90.00
#
_symmetry.space_group_name_H-M   'P 1'
#
loop_
_entity.id
_entity.type
_entity.pdbx_description
1 polymer ?
#
loop_
_entity_poly.entity_id
_entity_poly.type
_entity_poly.pdbx_seq_one_letter_code
_entity_poly.pdbx_strand_id
1 'polypeptide(L)'
;MIEKLIKLHRNSDQIDFEKIWSEGLFTFDSNVILDLYRLPKSARNDLMSVFENDQFNKRIWIGFQVALEFLNNRYDAISDQKNKFNTVRTLLEDSKEQYEELVTSLRSGLNNLKLKQRHSLINPDAFITPENVENGIKYINDFIEELERLEKEQSDVSDHDEIKDFVFKTFEGKIGKGFDKKELSSIYKEGEKRYEFQFPPGYKDKGKEGSYHFEDKEYIRKYGDLILWKEIIQKAKSENYKYIVLVTGDIKEDWWFEKRGKKLGPRKELINEIYTEATELDTFYMYDTSTFLQYARNELNLKIQDSSINEAKDLIDLSRQERIDDEEGLVSLAELLKFASSQFKNLKVGIGRSVKNIDPIKINSRAIFTALMEIYSNVLHHGRDNYVGIQAKEEKNYVLLRFKNLRNDMTGSEIPRVPNSPDSARGYGLQFVRESLAKEGIDVHIENEGKRFVLEMFIPKTYYEVA
;
A
#
# COMPACT_ATOMS: atom_id res chain seq x y z
N MET A 1 26.55 16.63 -32.33
CA MET A 1 26.23 17.13 -30.98
C MET A 1 24.75 17.51 -30.89
N ILE A 2 24.26 18.42 -31.73
CA ILE A 2 22.84 18.83 -31.77
C ILE A 2 21.90 17.65 -32.03
N GLU A 3 22.21 16.75 -32.97
CA GLU A 3 21.39 15.56 -33.24
C GLU A 3 21.21 14.65 -32.01
N LYS A 4 22.28 14.45 -31.23
CA LYS A 4 22.21 13.70 -29.98
C LYS A 4 21.32 14.41 -28.96
N LEU A 5 21.41 15.74 -28.86
CA LEU A 5 20.55 16.53 -27.98
C LEU A 5 19.07 16.49 -28.40
N ILE A 6 18.79 16.57 -29.70
CA ILE A 6 17.43 16.41 -30.25
C ILE A 6 16.90 15.01 -29.93
N LYS A 7 17.74 13.98 -30.05
CA LYS A 7 17.38 12.60 -29.71
C LYS A 7 16.98 12.44 -28.24
N LEU A 8 17.63 13.16 -27.31
CA LEU A 8 17.25 13.16 -25.88
C LEU A 8 15.92 13.88 -25.59
N HIS A 9 15.46 14.71 -26.53
CA HIS A 9 14.27 15.55 -26.38
C HIS A 9 13.17 15.17 -27.39
N ARG A 10 13.20 13.95 -27.96
CA ARG A 10 12.13 13.48 -28.82
C ARG A 10 10.81 13.46 -28.05
N ASN A 11 9.77 13.99 -28.67
CA ASN A 11 8.40 13.81 -28.19
C ASN A 11 7.89 12.42 -28.57
N SER A 12 6.81 11.97 -27.94
CA SER A 12 6.21 10.66 -28.20
C SER A 12 5.73 10.48 -29.65
N ASP A 13 5.28 11.54 -30.32
CA ASP A 13 4.88 11.52 -31.73
C ASP A 13 6.05 11.30 -32.71
N GLN A 14 7.28 11.45 -32.21
CA GLN A 14 8.51 11.20 -32.98
C GLN A 14 9.07 9.80 -32.74
N ILE A 15 8.38 8.98 -31.94
CA ILE A 15 8.74 7.60 -31.63
C ILE A 15 7.91 6.65 -32.50
N ASP A 16 8.59 5.77 -33.22
CA ASP A 16 7.98 4.75 -34.06
C ASP A 16 7.57 3.53 -33.19
N PHE A 17 6.37 3.61 -32.61
CA PHE A 17 5.87 2.57 -31.72
C PHE A 17 5.59 1.25 -32.44
N GLU A 18 5.22 1.28 -33.72
CA GLU A 18 5.04 0.06 -34.53
C GLU A 18 6.35 -0.74 -34.58
N LYS A 19 7.48 -0.07 -34.86
CA LYS A 19 8.80 -0.73 -34.84
C LYS A 19 9.21 -1.21 -33.46
N ILE A 20 8.93 -0.44 -32.41
CA ILE A 20 9.23 -0.87 -31.04
C ILE A 20 8.47 -2.16 -30.73
N TRP A 21 7.18 -2.23 -31.08
CA TRP A 21 6.36 -3.42 -30.83
C TRP A 21 6.72 -4.60 -31.73
N SER A 22 7.22 -4.38 -32.95
CA SER A 22 7.64 -5.48 -33.85
C SER A 22 9.06 -6.00 -33.60
N GLU A 23 10.02 -5.11 -33.26
CA GLU A 23 11.46 -5.43 -33.21
C GLU A 23 12.08 -5.29 -31.82
N GLY A 24 11.44 -4.55 -30.91
CA GLY A 24 12.04 -4.20 -29.63
C GLY A 24 12.13 -5.34 -28.63
N LEU A 25 13.17 -5.26 -27.80
CA LEU A 25 13.36 -6.09 -26.61
C LEU A 25 12.58 -5.50 -25.44
N PHE A 26 11.71 -6.30 -24.84
CA PHE A 26 10.95 -5.94 -23.64
C PHE A 26 11.62 -6.53 -22.41
N THR A 27 11.99 -5.66 -21.49
CA THR A 27 12.51 -6.02 -20.17
C THR A 27 11.51 -5.64 -19.09
N PHE A 28 11.48 -6.42 -18.01
CA PHE A 28 10.48 -6.29 -16.96
C PHE A 28 11.17 -6.06 -15.63
N ASP A 29 10.59 -5.18 -14.83
CA ASP A 29 10.90 -5.00 -13.43
C ASP A 29 10.33 -6.16 -12.58
N SER A 30 10.93 -6.43 -11.43
CA SER A 30 10.50 -7.49 -10.50
C SER A 30 9.07 -7.30 -10.04
N ASN A 31 8.65 -6.06 -9.81
CA ASN A 31 7.29 -5.71 -9.41
C ASN A 31 6.23 -6.17 -10.43
N VAL A 32 6.52 -6.04 -11.73
CA VAL A 32 5.59 -6.47 -12.79
C VAL A 32 5.39 -7.98 -12.77
N ILE A 33 6.44 -8.73 -12.46
CA ILE A 33 6.39 -10.19 -12.38
C ILE A 33 5.73 -10.63 -11.07
N LEU A 34 6.01 -9.94 -9.96
CA LEU A 34 5.36 -10.17 -8.66
C LEU A 34 3.85 -9.88 -8.70
N ASP A 35 3.40 -8.96 -9.57
CA ASP A 35 1.97 -8.70 -9.77
C ASP A 35 1.21 -9.95 -10.27
N LEU A 36 1.88 -10.95 -10.86
CA LEU A 36 1.25 -12.25 -11.16
C LEU A 36 0.69 -12.94 -9.91
N TYR A 37 1.28 -12.75 -8.73
CA TYR A 37 0.70 -13.26 -7.47
C TYR A 37 -0.47 -12.42 -6.99
N ARG A 38 -0.46 -11.12 -7.31
CA ARG A 38 -1.34 -10.12 -6.69
C ARG A 38 -2.62 -9.87 -7.47
N LEU A 39 -2.59 -10.12 -8.77
CA LEU A 39 -3.70 -9.91 -9.69
C LEU A 39 -4.81 -10.96 -9.50
N PRO A 40 -6.07 -10.58 -9.72
CA PRO A 40 -7.17 -11.53 -9.85
C PRO A 40 -6.87 -12.56 -10.94
N LYS A 41 -7.47 -13.75 -10.81
CA LYS A 41 -7.21 -14.87 -11.72
C LYS A 41 -7.40 -14.52 -13.21
N SER A 42 -8.42 -13.72 -13.55
CA SER A 42 -8.66 -13.25 -14.92
C SER A 42 -7.49 -12.40 -15.43
N ALA A 43 -7.16 -11.32 -14.72
CA ALA A 43 -6.08 -10.40 -15.05
C ALA A 43 -4.70 -11.08 -15.11
N ARG A 44 -4.44 -12.01 -14.18
CA ARG A 44 -3.22 -12.83 -14.18
C ARG A 44 -3.12 -13.66 -15.45
N ASN A 45 -4.20 -14.36 -15.82
CA ASN A 45 -4.22 -15.18 -17.02
C ASN A 45 -4.03 -14.34 -18.29
N ASP A 46 -4.58 -13.13 -18.32
CA ASP A 46 -4.39 -12.20 -19.43
C ASP A 46 -2.92 -11.77 -19.54
N LEU A 47 -2.26 -11.41 -18.44
CA LEU A 47 -0.82 -11.09 -18.42
C LEU A 47 0.04 -12.30 -18.80
N MET A 48 -0.30 -13.51 -18.32
CA MET A 48 0.36 -14.75 -18.73
C MET A 48 0.22 -14.97 -20.24
N SER A 49 -0.95 -14.74 -20.82
CA SER A 49 -1.18 -14.90 -22.27
C SER A 49 -0.33 -13.95 -23.13
N VAL A 50 -0.02 -12.75 -22.61
CA VAL A 50 0.91 -11.81 -23.26
C VAL A 50 2.31 -12.42 -23.32
N PHE A 51 2.79 -12.97 -22.20
CA PHE A 51 4.11 -13.62 -22.14
C PHE A 51 4.20 -14.90 -22.97
N GLU A 52 3.10 -15.65 -23.10
CA GLU A 52 3.02 -16.89 -23.89
C GLU A 52 2.91 -16.66 -25.40
N ASN A 53 2.62 -15.43 -25.85
CA ASN A 53 2.54 -15.14 -27.28
C ASN A 53 3.87 -15.43 -27.98
N ASP A 54 3.87 -16.36 -28.95
CA ASP A 54 5.09 -16.88 -29.60
C ASP A 54 6.00 -15.81 -30.23
N GLN A 55 5.42 -14.72 -30.75
CA GLN A 55 6.18 -13.64 -31.38
C GLN A 55 6.76 -12.69 -30.33
N PHE A 56 6.00 -12.42 -29.28
CA PHE A 56 6.43 -11.57 -28.17
C PHE A 56 7.45 -12.26 -27.27
N ASN A 57 7.22 -13.54 -26.94
CA ASN A 57 8.05 -14.36 -26.06
C ASN A 57 9.52 -14.43 -26.49
N LYS A 58 9.81 -14.32 -27.80
CA LYS A 58 11.19 -14.30 -28.32
C LYS A 58 11.94 -13.01 -28.03
N ARG A 59 11.23 -11.96 -27.62
CA ARG A 59 11.73 -10.61 -27.43
C ARG A 59 11.57 -10.12 -25.99
N ILE A 60 11.34 -11.02 -25.05
CA ILE A 60 11.35 -10.70 -23.62
C ILE A 60 12.70 -11.08 -23.00
N TRP A 61 13.11 -10.33 -21.98
CA TRP A 61 14.31 -10.61 -21.19
C TRP A 61 14.13 -10.02 -19.79
N ILE A 62 14.81 -10.58 -18.79
CA ILE A 62 14.87 -9.98 -17.46
C ILE A 62 16.31 -9.98 -16.93
N GLY A 63 16.64 -8.96 -16.14
CA GLY A 63 17.90 -8.90 -15.41
C GLY A 63 18.03 -10.04 -14.40
N PHE A 64 19.25 -10.38 -14.02
CA PHE A 64 19.47 -11.31 -12.89
C PHE A 64 18.90 -10.70 -11.60
N GLN A 65 19.03 -9.38 -11.43
CA GLN A 65 18.48 -8.68 -10.27
C GLN A 65 16.97 -8.89 -10.15
N VAL A 66 16.24 -8.86 -11.27
CA VAL A 66 14.79 -9.07 -11.32
C VAL A 66 14.42 -10.48 -10.90
N ALA A 67 15.14 -11.49 -11.40
CA ALA A 67 14.92 -12.88 -11.00
C ALA A 67 15.24 -13.11 -9.51
N LEU A 68 16.30 -12.49 -9.00
CA LEU A 68 16.69 -12.55 -7.59
C LEU A 68 15.62 -11.91 -6.70
N GLU A 69 15.16 -10.71 -7.02
CA GLU A 69 14.11 -10.02 -6.27
C GLU A 69 12.78 -10.77 -6.32
N PHE A 70 12.38 -11.26 -7.48
CA PHE A 70 11.19 -12.09 -7.63
C PHE A 70 11.24 -13.29 -6.67
N LEU A 71 12.35 -14.03 -6.65
CA LEU A 71 12.49 -15.18 -5.76
C LEU A 71 12.46 -14.78 -4.29
N ASN A 72 13.12 -13.70 -3.88
CA ASN A 72 13.17 -13.31 -2.48
C ASN A 72 11.83 -12.73 -1.98
N ASN A 73 11.08 -12.04 -2.84
CA ASN A 73 9.89 -11.29 -2.45
C ASN A 73 8.56 -12.02 -2.76
N ARG A 74 8.59 -13.17 -3.47
CA ARG A 74 7.35 -13.89 -3.84
C ARG A 74 6.53 -14.35 -2.63
N TYR A 75 7.19 -14.76 -1.54
CA TYR A 75 6.46 -15.23 -0.35
C TYR A 75 5.72 -14.08 0.34
N ASP A 76 6.30 -12.89 0.35
CA ASP A 76 5.62 -11.69 0.83
C ASP A 76 4.40 -11.40 -0.05
N ALA A 77 4.55 -11.45 -1.38
CA ALA A 77 3.43 -11.25 -2.30
C ALA A 77 2.29 -12.29 -2.14
N ILE A 78 2.62 -13.55 -1.83
CA ILE A 78 1.63 -14.60 -1.52
C ILE A 78 0.96 -14.31 -0.17
N SER A 79 1.75 -13.94 0.85
CA SER A 79 1.27 -13.61 2.19
C SER A 79 0.32 -12.41 2.18
N ASP A 80 0.65 -11.36 1.43
CA ASP A 80 -0.18 -10.16 1.27
C ASP A 80 -1.59 -10.49 0.79
N GLN A 81 -1.73 -11.44 -0.15
CA GLN A 81 -3.03 -11.87 -0.64
C GLN A 81 -3.84 -12.64 0.42
N LYS A 82 -3.18 -13.44 1.25
CA LYS A 82 -3.84 -14.08 2.40
C LYS A 82 -4.27 -13.07 3.45
N ASN A 83 -3.46 -12.06 3.72
CA ASN A 83 -3.81 -11.00 4.66
C ASN A 83 -5.10 -10.25 4.25
N LYS A 84 -5.40 -10.15 2.94
CA LYS A 84 -6.68 -9.58 2.48
C LYS A 84 -7.91 -10.36 2.95
N PHE A 85 -7.84 -11.70 3.03
CA PHE A 85 -8.92 -12.50 3.63
C PHE A 85 -9.13 -12.12 5.09
N ASN A 86 -8.05 -11.94 5.85
CA ASN A 86 -8.13 -11.50 7.24
C ASN A 86 -8.72 -10.09 7.37
N THR A 87 -8.36 -9.16 6.47
CA THR A 87 -8.94 -7.81 6.44
C THR A 87 -10.44 -7.85 6.19
N VAL A 88 -10.90 -8.62 5.20
CA VAL A 88 -12.33 -8.77 4.90
C VAL A 88 -13.06 -9.44 6.07
N ARG A 89 -12.48 -10.50 6.65
CA ARG A 89 -13.02 -11.19 7.83
C ARG A 89 -13.22 -10.21 8.99
N THR A 90 -12.19 -9.44 9.31
CA THR A 90 -12.26 -8.42 10.37
C THR A 90 -13.37 -7.40 10.08
N LEU A 91 -13.53 -6.94 8.83
CA LEU A 91 -14.62 -6.01 8.48
C LEU A 91 -16.00 -6.63 8.66
N LEU A 92 -16.16 -7.93 8.37
CA LEU A 92 -17.42 -8.66 8.57
C LEU A 92 -17.72 -8.87 10.05
N GLU A 93 -16.73 -9.26 10.84
CA GLU A 93 -16.82 -9.39 12.29
C GLU A 93 -17.17 -8.05 12.95
N ASP A 94 -16.44 -6.98 12.60
CA ASP A 94 -16.73 -5.61 13.06
C ASP A 94 -18.16 -5.19 12.69
N SER A 95 -18.64 -5.54 11.49
CA SER A 95 -19.99 -5.22 11.02
C SER A 95 -21.07 -6.00 11.78
N LYS A 96 -20.79 -7.25 12.13
CA LYS A 96 -21.66 -8.09 12.93
C LYS A 96 -21.83 -7.52 14.33
N GLU A 97 -20.73 -7.18 15.00
CA GLU A 97 -20.76 -6.54 16.32
C GLU A 97 -21.56 -5.23 16.29
N GLN A 98 -21.29 -4.36 15.30
CA GLN A 98 -22.00 -3.09 15.13
C GLN A 98 -23.52 -3.29 14.90
N TYR A 99 -23.90 -4.32 14.15
CA TYR A 99 -25.31 -4.65 13.92
C TYR A 99 -26.00 -5.10 15.21
N GLU A 100 -25.36 -5.99 15.98
CA GLU A 100 -25.87 -6.46 17.28
C GLU A 100 -26.04 -5.31 18.27
N GLU A 101 -25.08 -4.38 18.32
CA GLU A 101 -25.14 -3.18 19.15
C GLU A 101 -26.26 -2.23 18.70
N LEU A 102 -26.43 -2.02 17.40
CA LEU A 102 -27.48 -1.19 16.82
C LEU A 102 -28.86 -1.73 17.22
N VAL A 103 -29.08 -3.04 17.06
CA VAL A 103 -30.34 -3.69 17.43
C VAL A 103 -30.60 -3.57 18.93
N THR A 104 -29.58 -3.78 19.76
CA THR A 104 -29.69 -3.67 21.22
C THR A 104 -30.03 -2.25 21.65
N SER A 105 -29.35 -1.26 21.09
CA SER A 105 -29.58 0.16 21.36
C SER A 105 -30.99 0.61 20.94
N LEU A 106 -31.44 0.16 19.76
CA LEU A 106 -32.77 0.43 19.25
C LEU A 106 -33.85 -0.18 20.16
N ARG A 107 -33.70 -1.44 20.57
CA ARG A 107 -34.61 -2.12 21.51
C ARG A 107 -34.69 -1.39 22.85
N SER A 108 -33.55 -0.99 23.41
CA SER A 108 -33.48 -0.24 24.66
C SER A 108 -34.17 1.12 24.55
N GLY A 109 -33.88 1.88 23.49
CA GLY A 109 -34.49 3.17 23.22
C GLY A 109 -36.02 3.10 23.10
N LEU A 110 -36.53 2.10 22.36
CA LEU A 110 -37.97 1.88 22.20
C LEU A 110 -38.65 1.43 23.49
N ASN A 111 -38.00 0.58 24.28
CA ASN A 111 -38.51 0.15 25.59
C ASN A 111 -38.65 1.33 26.56
N ASN A 112 -37.71 2.27 26.56
CA ASN A 112 -37.75 3.47 27.40
C ASN A 112 -38.95 4.39 27.09
N LEU A 113 -39.42 4.40 25.84
CA LEU A 113 -40.60 5.18 25.43
C LEU A 113 -41.92 4.58 25.93
N LYS A 114 -41.91 3.33 26.43
CA LYS A 114 -43.10 2.61 26.91
C LYS A 114 -44.26 2.65 25.91
N LEU A 115 -43.95 2.50 24.62
CA LEU A 115 -44.91 2.68 23.52
C LEU A 115 -46.16 1.80 23.68
N LYS A 116 -46.00 0.55 24.14
CA LYS A 116 -47.11 -0.37 24.44
C LYS A 116 -48.11 0.19 25.48
N GLN A 117 -47.69 1.12 26.32
CA GLN A 117 -48.52 1.75 27.35
C GLN A 117 -49.00 3.16 26.94
N ARG A 118 -48.38 3.78 25.92
CA ARG A 118 -48.50 5.21 25.63
C ARG A 118 -48.86 5.55 24.19
N HIS A 119 -48.87 4.59 23.26
CA HIS A 119 -49.14 4.83 21.85
C HIS A 119 -49.75 3.61 21.16
N SER A 120 -50.90 3.78 20.51
CA SER A 120 -51.67 2.68 19.89
C SER A 120 -51.31 2.37 18.43
N LEU A 121 -50.62 3.29 17.74
CA LEU A 121 -50.32 3.14 16.30
C LEU A 121 -48.87 2.72 15.99
N ILE A 122 -47.95 2.79 16.96
CA ILE A 122 -46.52 2.47 16.73
C ILE A 122 -46.25 1.13 17.39
N ASN A 123 -46.00 0.11 16.56
CA ASN A 123 -45.70 -1.26 17.01
C ASN A 123 -44.33 -1.72 16.49
N PRO A 124 -43.23 -1.47 17.22
CA PRO A 124 -41.90 -1.87 16.79
C PRO A 124 -41.70 -3.39 16.74
N ASP A 125 -42.47 -4.15 17.52
CA ASP A 125 -42.37 -5.62 17.56
C ASP A 125 -42.76 -6.27 16.22
N ALA A 126 -43.51 -5.56 15.36
CA ALA A 126 -43.84 -6.03 14.01
C ALA A 126 -42.60 -6.08 13.08
N PHE A 127 -41.53 -5.34 13.41
CA PHE A 127 -40.34 -5.22 12.55
C PHE A 127 -39.05 -5.66 13.24
N ILE A 128 -38.91 -5.50 14.56
CA ILE A 128 -37.71 -5.90 15.32
C ILE A 128 -37.91 -7.29 15.92
N THR A 129 -38.34 -8.24 15.08
CA THR A 129 -38.53 -9.64 15.47
C THR A 129 -37.16 -10.33 15.63
N PRO A 130 -37.08 -11.42 16.42
CA PRO A 130 -35.87 -12.26 16.46
C PRO A 130 -35.44 -12.71 15.06
N GLU A 131 -36.40 -13.09 14.20
CA GLU A 131 -36.16 -13.52 12.83
C GLU A 131 -35.52 -12.43 11.95
N ASN A 132 -36.02 -11.20 11.97
CA ASN A 132 -35.43 -10.11 11.18
C ASN A 132 -34.01 -9.75 11.66
N VAL A 133 -33.77 -9.83 12.97
CA VAL A 133 -32.44 -9.63 13.55
C VAL A 133 -31.50 -10.76 13.11
N GLU A 134 -31.95 -12.01 13.22
CA GLU A 134 -31.18 -13.19 12.83
C GLU A 134 -30.87 -13.17 11.32
N ASN A 135 -31.82 -12.82 10.46
CA ASN A 135 -31.61 -12.67 9.02
C ASN A 135 -30.57 -11.59 8.69
N GLY A 136 -30.54 -10.49 9.45
CA GLY A 136 -29.51 -9.45 9.30
C GLY A 136 -28.11 -9.92 9.71
N ILE A 137 -27.99 -10.84 10.65
CA ILE A 137 -26.70 -11.46 11.00
C ILE A 137 -26.34 -12.58 10.03
N LYS A 138 -27.36 -13.29 9.52
CA LYS A 138 -27.21 -14.47 8.68
C LYS A 138 -26.40 -14.18 7.42
N TYR A 139 -26.69 -13.10 6.69
CA TYR A 139 -25.93 -12.80 5.47
C TYR A 139 -24.44 -12.53 5.75
N ILE A 140 -24.11 -11.98 6.93
CA ILE A 140 -22.72 -11.74 7.35
C ILE A 140 -22.04 -13.08 7.62
N ASN A 141 -22.70 -13.97 8.38
CA ASN A 141 -22.17 -15.31 8.63
C ASN A 141 -22.02 -16.13 7.34
N ASP A 142 -23.03 -16.11 6.46
CA ASP A 142 -22.99 -16.79 5.16
C ASP A 142 -21.77 -16.30 4.34
N PHE A 143 -21.44 -15.01 4.41
CA PHE A 143 -20.27 -14.46 3.73
C PHE A 143 -18.95 -14.85 4.44
N ILE A 144 -18.90 -14.90 5.76
CA ILE A 144 -17.72 -15.40 6.50
C ILE A 144 -17.43 -16.86 6.12
N GLU A 145 -18.46 -17.71 6.04
CA GLU A 145 -18.33 -19.11 5.63
C GLU A 145 -17.82 -19.25 4.19
N GLU A 146 -18.36 -18.45 3.27
CA GLU A 146 -17.88 -18.43 1.88
C GLU A 146 -16.43 -17.92 1.81
N LEU A 147 -16.07 -16.91 2.59
CA LEU A 147 -14.71 -16.38 2.67
C LEU A 147 -13.73 -17.45 3.15
N GLU A 148 -14.10 -18.25 4.16
CA GLU A 148 -13.31 -19.38 4.64
C GLU A 148 -13.14 -20.49 3.60
N ARG A 149 -14.16 -20.72 2.77
CA ARG A 149 -14.08 -21.67 1.65
C ARG A 149 -13.09 -21.18 0.60
N LEU A 150 -13.23 -19.92 0.19
CA LEU A 150 -12.35 -19.29 -0.80
C LEU A 150 -10.91 -19.19 -0.31
N GLU A 151 -10.69 -18.92 0.97
CA GLU A 151 -9.34 -18.86 1.58
C GLU A 151 -8.63 -20.21 1.50
N LYS A 152 -9.36 -21.32 1.65
CA LYS A 152 -8.82 -22.68 1.49
C LYS A 152 -8.52 -23.06 0.04
N GLU A 153 -9.21 -22.44 -0.91
CA GLU A 153 -8.95 -22.62 -2.35
C GLU A 153 -7.73 -21.80 -2.82
N GLN A 154 -7.30 -20.81 -2.04
CA GLN A 154 -6.13 -19.98 -2.32
C GLN A 154 -4.84 -20.71 -1.95
N SER A 155 -3.90 -20.78 -2.89
CA SER A 155 -2.58 -21.39 -2.68
C SER A 155 -1.81 -20.72 -1.53
N ASP A 156 -1.20 -21.54 -0.68
CA ASP A 156 -0.30 -21.14 0.40
C ASP A 156 1.17 -21.08 -0.03
N VAL A 157 2.02 -20.44 0.77
CA VAL A 157 3.48 -20.44 0.60
C VAL A 157 4.08 -21.84 0.63
N SER A 158 3.40 -22.79 1.25
CA SER A 158 3.78 -24.21 1.31
C SER A 158 3.34 -25.03 0.10
N ASP A 159 2.43 -24.50 -0.72
CA ASP A 159 1.86 -25.23 -1.85
C ASP A 159 2.77 -25.17 -3.07
N HIS A 160 2.41 -25.94 -4.09
CA HIS A 160 3.13 -25.90 -5.36
C HIS A 160 2.96 -24.52 -6.03
N ASP A 161 4.09 -23.87 -6.29
CA ASP A 161 4.15 -22.51 -6.82
C ASP A 161 4.11 -22.51 -8.37
N GLU A 162 2.90 -22.63 -8.91
CA GLU A 162 2.65 -22.64 -10.37
C GLU A 162 3.12 -21.35 -11.06
N ILE A 163 3.07 -20.20 -10.35
CA ILE A 163 3.48 -18.90 -10.89
C ILE A 163 5.00 -18.85 -11.05
N LYS A 164 5.75 -19.31 -10.05
CA LYS A 164 7.20 -19.43 -10.16
C LYS A 164 7.59 -20.33 -11.32
N ASP A 165 6.95 -21.49 -11.45
CA ASP A 165 7.24 -22.43 -12.53
C ASP A 165 6.91 -21.84 -13.91
N PHE A 166 5.79 -21.11 -14.02
CA PHE A 166 5.45 -20.35 -15.21
C PHE A 166 6.51 -19.30 -15.57
N VAL A 167 6.97 -18.50 -14.59
CA VAL A 167 7.96 -17.44 -14.80
C VAL A 167 9.28 -18.03 -15.29
N PHE A 168 9.81 -19.06 -14.63
CA PHE A 168 11.10 -19.64 -15.03
C PHE A 168 11.02 -20.38 -16.36
N LYS A 169 9.89 -20.99 -16.70
CA LYS A 169 9.66 -21.54 -18.04
C LYS A 169 9.61 -20.44 -19.10
N THR A 170 8.92 -19.34 -18.82
CA THR A 170 8.74 -18.21 -19.75
C THR A 170 10.07 -17.53 -20.09
N PHE A 171 10.90 -17.35 -19.07
CA PHE A 171 12.20 -16.66 -19.17
C PHE A 171 13.39 -17.62 -19.27
N GLU A 172 13.17 -18.91 -19.54
CA GLU A 172 14.25 -19.87 -19.73
C GLU A 172 15.20 -19.41 -20.85
N GLY A 173 16.49 -19.30 -20.54
CA GLY A 173 17.50 -18.77 -21.46
C GLY A 173 17.45 -17.26 -21.71
N LYS A 174 16.57 -16.52 -21.00
CA LYS A 174 16.34 -15.08 -21.16
C LYS A 174 16.54 -14.29 -19.86
N ILE A 175 17.29 -14.86 -18.93
CA ILE A 175 17.71 -14.20 -17.69
C ILE A 175 19.16 -13.72 -17.87
N GLY A 176 19.43 -12.49 -17.43
CA GLY A 176 20.78 -11.92 -17.37
C GLY A 176 21.75 -12.79 -16.56
N LYS A 177 23.05 -12.66 -16.84
CA LYS A 177 24.09 -13.39 -16.08
C LYS A 177 24.37 -12.78 -14.71
N GLY A 178 23.89 -11.56 -14.46
CA GLY A 178 24.28 -10.77 -13.32
C GLY A 178 25.72 -10.27 -13.42
N PHE A 179 26.10 -9.45 -12.45
CA PHE A 179 27.45 -8.92 -12.32
C PHE A 179 28.32 -9.84 -11.45
N ASP A 180 29.63 -9.78 -11.68
CA ASP A 180 30.60 -10.36 -10.76
C ASP A 180 30.82 -9.47 -9.51
N LYS A 181 31.56 -9.98 -8.53
CA LYS A 181 31.81 -9.29 -7.26
C LYS A 181 32.53 -7.95 -7.43
N LYS A 182 33.43 -7.83 -8.42
CA LYS A 182 34.17 -6.59 -8.67
C LYS A 182 33.27 -5.56 -9.34
N GLU A 183 32.47 -6.00 -10.30
CA GLU A 183 31.46 -5.17 -10.97
C GLU A 183 30.44 -4.65 -9.97
N LEU A 184 29.86 -5.51 -9.11
CA LEU A 184 28.95 -5.09 -8.03
C LEU A 184 29.60 -4.06 -7.11
N SER A 185 30.85 -4.30 -6.68
CA SER A 185 31.57 -3.33 -5.84
C SER A 185 31.78 -1.97 -6.53
N SER A 186 32.00 -1.96 -7.85
CA SER A 186 32.09 -0.73 -8.64
C SER A 186 30.75 -0.02 -8.72
N ILE A 187 29.66 -0.76 -8.97
CA ILE A 187 28.29 -0.24 -9.02
C ILE A 187 27.91 0.38 -7.67
N TYR A 188 28.28 -0.23 -6.55
CA TYR A 188 27.99 0.32 -5.21
C TYR A 188 28.70 1.64 -4.95
N LYS A 189 29.98 1.75 -5.31
CA LYS A 189 30.75 3.00 -5.20
C LYS A 189 30.18 4.11 -6.09
N GLU A 190 29.70 3.74 -7.28
CA GLU A 190 29.00 4.67 -8.17
C GLU A 190 27.65 5.09 -7.57
N GLY A 191 26.89 4.13 -7.06
CA GLY A 191 25.58 4.32 -6.43
C GLY A 191 25.62 5.26 -5.24
N GLU A 192 26.63 5.16 -4.37
CA GLU A 192 26.83 6.10 -3.26
C GLU A 192 26.87 7.55 -3.73
N LYS A 193 27.67 7.83 -4.78
CA LYS A 193 27.78 9.16 -5.36
C LYS A 193 26.50 9.57 -6.07
N ARG A 194 25.90 8.68 -6.86
CA ARG A 194 24.63 8.94 -7.56
C ARG A 194 23.56 9.38 -6.58
N TYR A 195 23.40 8.65 -5.48
CA TYR A 195 22.33 8.90 -4.51
C TYR A 195 22.60 10.14 -3.65
N GLU A 196 23.86 10.54 -3.48
CA GLU A 196 24.23 11.83 -2.89
C GLU A 196 23.74 13.00 -3.75
N PHE A 197 23.88 12.90 -5.07
CA PHE A 197 23.46 13.93 -6.03
C PHE A 197 22.04 13.73 -6.60
N GLN A 198 21.25 12.82 -6.03
CA GLN A 198 19.91 12.46 -6.54
C GLN A 198 19.91 12.13 -8.04
N PHE A 199 20.97 11.47 -8.50
CA PHE A 199 21.10 11.00 -9.88
C PHE A 199 20.40 9.63 -10.02
N PRO A 200 19.53 9.46 -11.02
CA PRO A 200 18.73 8.25 -11.16
C PRO A 200 19.48 7.04 -11.75
N PRO A 201 18.89 5.82 -11.67
CA PRO A 201 17.72 5.47 -10.85
C PRO A 201 18.13 4.98 -9.45
N GLY A 202 17.17 4.83 -8.54
CA GLY A 202 17.32 4.18 -7.24
C GLY A 202 17.64 5.11 -6.06
N TYR A 203 17.75 6.43 -6.26
CA TYR A 203 18.06 7.33 -5.14
C TYR A 203 16.90 7.44 -4.14
N LYS A 204 15.66 7.15 -4.57
CA LYS A 204 14.51 7.05 -3.66
C LYS A 204 14.59 5.84 -2.74
N ASP A 205 15.36 4.81 -3.13
CA ASP A 205 15.56 3.59 -2.35
C ASP A 205 16.76 3.66 -1.38
N LYS A 206 17.36 4.85 -1.21
CA LYS A 206 18.51 5.06 -0.31
C LYS A 206 18.28 4.57 1.13
N GLY A 207 17.03 4.59 1.59
CA GLY A 207 16.62 4.12 2.93
C GLY A 207 16.42 2.60 3.06
N LYS A 208 16.43 1.83 1.95
CA LYS A 208 16.24 0.38 2.01
C LYS A 208 17.43 -0.31 2.65
N GLU A 209 17.17 -1.11 3.67
CA GLU A 209 18.18 -1.87 4.40
C GLU A 209 18.22 -3.35 3.99
N GLY A 210 19.36 -3.99 4.25
CA GLY A 210 19.59 -5.41 4.01
C GLY A 210 20.16 -5.75 2.64
N SER A 211 20.42 -7.05 2.43
CA SER A 211 21.00 -7.60 1.22
C SER A 211 20.49 -9.01 0.94
N TYR A 212 20.43 -9.37 -0.34
CA TYR A 212 20.23 -10.74 -0.79
C TYR A 212 21.59 -11.38 -1.07
N HIS A 213 21.70 -12.68 -0.81
CA HIS A 213 22.93 -13.43 -1.01
C HIS A 213 22.72 -14.51 -2.06
N PHE A 214 23.64 -14.59 -3.02
CA PHE A 214 23.67 -15.64 -4.03
C PHE A 214 25.12 -16.03 -4.30
N GLU A 215 25.45 -17.30 -4.07
CA GLU A 215 26.83 -17.81 -4.11
C GLU A 215 27.76 -16.97 -3.20
N ASP A 216 28.86 -16.43 -3.74
CA ASP A 216 29.84 -15.60 -3.04
C ASP A 216 29.57 -14.08 -3.17
N LYS A 217 28.37 -13.72 -3.66
CA LYS A 217 27.95 -12.34 -3.99
C LYS A 217 26.86 -11.84 -3.05
N GLU A 218 26.98 -10.57 -2.69
CA GLU A 218 26.00 -9.83 -1.90
C GLU A 218 25.35 -8.74 -2.78
N TYR A 219 24.03 -8.76 -2.83
CA TYR A 219 23.18 -7.81 -3.56
C TYR A 219 22.50 -6.88 -2.57
N ILE A 220 23.02 -5.67 -2.41
CA ILE A 220 22.51 -4.70 -1.42
C ILE A 220 21.21 -4.10 -1.93
N ARG A 221 20.13 -4.19 -1.13
CA ARG A 221 18.76 -3.88 -1.58
C ARG A 221 18.59 -2.45 -2.09
N LYS A 222 19.18 -1.44 -1.43
CA LYS A 222 19.12 -0.04 -1.90
C LYS A 222 19.69 0.19 -3.30
N TYR A 223 20.52 -0.71 -3.82
CA TYR A 223 21.10 -0.60 -5.16
C TYR A 223 20.38 -1.46 -6.20
N GLY A 224 19.25 -2.11 -5.87
CA GLY A 224 18.52 -3.00 -6.78
C GLY A 224 18.20 -2.33 -8.12
N ASP A 225 17.56 -1.16 -8.10
CA ASP A 225 17.26 -0.36 -9.28
C ASP A 225 18.49 -0.02 -10.13
N LEU A 226 19.58 0.37 -9.48
CA LEU A 226 20.83 0.70 -10.15
C LEU A 226 21.47 -0.54 -10.79
N ILE A 227 21.42 -1.69 -10.12
CA ILE A 227 21.92 -2.97 -10.66
C ILE A 227 21.09 -3.33 -11.90
N LEU A 228 19.76 -3.34 -11.81
CA LEU A 228 18.87 -3.61 -12.94
C LEU A 228 19.18 -2.65 -14.12
N TRP A 229 19.31 -1.36 -13.83
CA TRP A 229 19.63 -0.36 -14.85
C TRP A 229 20.95 -0.66 -15.57
N LYS A 230 22.00 -1.02 -14.82
CA LYS A 230 23.28 -1.40 -15.40
C LYS A 230 23.18 -2.70 -16.21
N GLU A 231 22.37 -3.67 -15.80
CA GLU A 231 22.13 -4.89 -16.58
C GLU A 231 21.44 -4.58 -17.92
N ILE A 232 20.45 -3.67 -17.92
CA ILE A 232 19.76 -3.22 -19.14
C ILE A 232 20.75 -2.56 -20.10
N ILE A 233 21.61 -1.65 -19.61
CA ILE A 233 22.64 -1.00 -20.41
C ILE A 233 23.61 -2.04 -20.99
N GLN A 234 24.07 -3.00 -20.18
CA GLN A 234 24.98 -4.05 -20.63
C GLN A 234 24.34 -4.90 -21.73
N LYS A 235 23.08 -5.31 -21.56
CA LYS A 235 22.31 -6.08 -22.55
C LYS A 235 22.13 -5.30 -23.86
N ALA A 236 21.80 -4.01 -23.75
CA ALA A 236 21.67 -3.11 -24.90
C ALA A 236 22.95 -3.04 -25.73
N LYS A 237 24.08 -2.88 -25.04
CA LYS A 237 25.40 -2.72 -25.64
C LYS A 237 25.96 -4.03 -26.20
N SER A 238 25.80 -5.16 -25.49
CA SER A 238 26.42 -6.43 -25.90
C SER A 238 25.78 -7.03 -27.15
N GLU A 239 24.49 -6.77 -27.36
CA GLU A 239 23.69 -7.39 -28.43
C GLU A 239 23.19 -6.37 -29.49
N ASN A 240 23.57 -5.10 -29.36
CA ASN A 240 23.30 -4.04 -30.34
C ASN A 240 21.79 -3.85 -30.65
N TYR A 241 20.93 -3.94 -29.63
CA TYR A 241 19.49 -3.70 -29.81
C TYR A 241 19.22 -2.28 -30.29
N LYS A 242 18.30 -2.14 -31.26
CA LYS A 242 17.82 -0.83 -31.72
C LYS A 242 16.71 -0.26 -30.84
N TYR A 243 15.91 -1.12 -30.22
CA TYR A 243 14.77 -0.73 -29.41
C TYR A 243 14.74 -1.55 -28.12
N ILE A 244 14.64 -0.87 -26.98
CA ILE A 244 14.48 -1.50 -25.66
C ILE A 244 13.34 -0.81 -24.93
N VAL A 245 12.50 -1.62 -24.30
CA VAL A 245 11.36 -1.17 -23.51
C VAL A 245 11.49 -1.75 -22.11
N LEU A 246 11.53 -0.90 -21.08
CA LEU A 246 11.35 -1.32 -19.70
C LEU A 246 9.87 -1.21 -19.32
N VAL A 247 9.27 -2.33 -18.92
CA VAL A 247 7.96 -2.34 -18.28
C VAL A 247 8.19 -2.38 -16.78
N THR A 248 7.73 -1.35 -16.06
CA THR A 248 7.90 -1.24 -14.62
C THR A 248 6.58 -0.95 -13.91
N GLY A 249 6.44 -1.48 -12.70
CA GLY A 249 5.35 -1.09 -11.79
C GLY A 249 5.67 0.16 -10.99
N ASP A 250 6.91 0.65 -11.06
CA ASP A 250 7.41 1.77 -10.30
C ASP A 250 6.97 3.10 -10.95
N ILE A 251 6.61 4.09 -10.13
CA ILE A 251 6.21 5.43 -10.55
C ILE A 251 7.07 6.52 -9.91
N LYS A 252 8.16 6.15 -9.23
CA LYS A 252 9.07 7.08 -8.57
C LYS A 252 9.65 8.08 -9.57
N GLU A 253 9.87 9.29 -9.08
CA GLU A 253 10.43 10.43 -9.83
C GLU A 253 11.88 10.22 -10.31
N ASP A 254 12.57 9.21 -9.80
CA ASP A 254 13.91 8.84 -10.24
C ASP A 254 13.87 7.98 -11.51
N TRP A 255 12.74 7.36 -11.83
CA TRP A 255 12.53 6.71 -13.12
C TRP A 255 11.82 7.62 -14.13
N TRP A 256 10.79 8.33 -13.68
CA TRP A 256 9.87 9.06 -14.56
C TRP A 256 10.12 10.57 -14.57
N PHE A 257 10.09 11.15 -15.77
CA PHE A 257 9.97 12.60 -15.94
C PHE A 257 8.49 12.99 -15.92
N GLU A 258 8.06 13.62 -14.84
CA GLU A 258 6.69 14.09 -14.66
C GLU A 258 6.61 15.62 -14.66
N LYS A 259 5.56 16.17 -15.29
CA LYS A 259 5.25 17.60 -15.22
C LYS A 259 3.75 17.83 -15.13
N ARG A 260 3.31 18.52 -14.07
CA ARG A 260 1.89 18.85 -13.81
C ARG A 260 0.98 17.61 -13.82
N GLY A 261 1.38 16.53 -13.15
CA GLY A 261 0.58 15.30 -13.08
C GLY A 261 0.62 14.44 -14.35
N LYS A 262 1.47 14.78 -15.33
CA LYS A 262 1.60 14.01 -16.59
C LYS A 262 3.00 13.43 -16.71
N LYS A 263 3.07 12.10 -16.80
CA LYS A 263 4.29 11.37 -17.13
C LYS A 263 4.62 11.61 -18.60
N LEU A 264 5.80 12.16 -18.86
CA LEU A 264 6.27 12.50 -20.20
C LEU A 264 7.27 11.47 -20.75
N GLY A 265 7.67 10.49 -19.94
CA GLY A 265 8.61 9.41 -20.30
C GLY A 265 9.72 9.22 -19.25
N PRO A 266 10.79 8.49 -19.58
CA PRO A 266 11.94 8.31 -18.70
C PRO A 266 12.63 9.64 -18.36
N ARG A 267 13.29 9.68 -17.20
CA ARG A 267 14.23 10.76 -16.83
C ARG A 267 15.30 10.94 -17.90
N LYS A 268 15.62 12.19 -18.25
CA LYS A 268 16.57 12.51 -19.33
C LYS A 268 17.99 12.02 -19.02
N GLU A 269 18.34 11.97 -17.74
CA GLU A 269 19.59 11.42 -17.24
C GLU A 269 19.75 9.95 -17.64
N LEU A 270 18.68 9.16 -17.49
CA LEU A 270 18.64 7.75 -17.91
C LEU A 270 18.79 7.63 -19.43
N ILE A 271 17.99 8.38 -20.19
CA ILE A 271 18.04 8.39 -21.65
C ILE A 271 19.46 8.77 -22.14
N ASN A 272 20.08 9.78 -21.52
CA ASN A 272 21.42 10.22 -21.86
C ASN A 272 22.47 9.16 -21.56
N GLU A 273 22.39 8.50 -20.40
CA GLU A 273 23.31 7.42 -20.03
C GLU A 273 23.23 6.26 -21.02
N ILE A 274 22.03 5.70 -21.25
CA ILE A 274 21.88 4.52 -22.10
C ILE A 274 22.26 4.80 -23.56
N TYR A 275 21.93 5.96 -24.13
CA TYR A 275 22.36 6.32 -25.48
C TYR A 275 23.86 6.63 -25.60
N THR A 276 24.51 6.98 -24.48
CA THR A 276 25.97 7.16 -24.45
C THR A 276 26.68 5.82 -24.40
N GLU A 277 26.17 4.86 -23.62
CA GLU A 277 26.81 3.57 -23.42
C GLU A 277 26.46 2.53 -24.51
N ALA A 278 25.22 2.55 -25.02
CA ALA A 278 24.73 1.69 -26.09
C ALA A 278 24.48 2.52 -27.36
N THR A 279 25.56 2.77 -28.11
CA THR A 279 25.53 3.67 -29.29
C THR A 279 24.63 3.20 -30.42
N GLU A 280 24.36 1.90 -30.49
CA GLU A 280 23.48 1.31 -31.49
C GLU A 280 21.99 1.49 -31.16
N LEU A 281 21.65 1.77 -29.90
CA LEU A 281 20.28 1.91 -29.44
C LEU A 281 19.64 3.16 -30.05
N ASP A 282 18.54 2.98 -30.79
CA ASP A 282 17.77 4.10 -31.31
C ASP A 282 16.79 4.63 -30.27
N THR A 283 15.97 3.75 -29.67
CA THR A 283 14.95 4.18 -28.70
C THR A 283 14.96 3.32 -27.45
N PHE A 284 15.08 3.98 -26.30
CA PHE A 284 14.72 3.44 -25.00
C PHE A 284 13.36 4.02 -24.59
N TYR A 285 12.44 3.17 -24.16
CA TYR A 285 11.11 3.58 -23.70
C TYR A 285 10.72 2.89 -22.41
N MET A 286 9.76 3.47 -21.69
CA MET A 286 9.21 2.90 -20.46
C MET A 286 7.69 2.83 -20.54
N TYR A 287 7.14 1.68 -20.20
CA TYR A 287 5.71 1.54 -19.92
C TYR A 287 5.51 1.27 -18.43
N ASP A 288 4.45 1.84 -17.87
CA ASP A 288 3.88 1.24 -16.67
C ASP A 288 3.08 -0.03 -17.05
N THR A 289 2.95 -0.99 -16.13
CA THR A 289 2.22 -2.26 -16.34
C THR A 289 0.84 -2.09 -16.99
N SER A 290 0.06 -1.08 -16.60
CA SER A 290 -1.32 -0.90 -17.10
C SER A 290 -1.32 -0.47 -18.56
N THR A 291 -0.48 0.52 -18.90
CA THR A 291 -0.31 1.00 -20.26
C THR A 291 0.27 -0.10 -21.15
N PHE A 292 1.22 -0.89 -20.63
CA PHE A 292 1.77 -2.04 -21.35
C PHE A 292 0.67 -3.06 -21.72
N LEU A 293 -0.17 -3.47 -20.78
CA LEU A 293 -1.26 -4.42 -21.03
C LEU A 293 -2.25 -3.91 -22.07
N GLN A 294 -2.58 -2.62 -22.02
CA GLN A 294 -3.49 -1.98 -22.98
C GLN A 294 -2.95 -2.06 -24.41
N TYR A 295 -1.66 -1.72 -24.61
CA TYR A 295 -1.04 -1.81 -25.94
C TYR A 295 -0.78 -3.24 -26.36
N ALA A 296 -0.31 -4.11 -25.45
CA ALA A 296 -0.03 -5.52 -25.74
C ALA A 296 -1.25 -6.22 -26.36
N ARG A 297 -2.46 -5.92 -25.89
CA ARG A 297 -3.69 -6.47 -26.47
C ARG A 297 -3.84 -6.12 -27.95
N ASN A 298 -3.68 -4.84 -28.30
CA ASN A 298 -3.88 -4.33 -29.65
C ASN A 298 -2.76 -4.82 -30.58
N GLU A 299 -1.51 -4.72 -30.13
CA GLU A 299 -0.32 -5.04 -30.91
C GLU A 299 -0.14 -6.55 -31.12
N LEU A 300 -0.60 -7.37 -30.16
CA LEU A 300 -0.50 -8.84 -30.23
C LEU A 300 -1.80 -9.51 -30.67
N ASN A 301 -2.84 -8.75 -31.02
CA ASN A 301 -4.17 -9.24 -31.41
C ASN A 301 -4.76 -10.26 -30.42
N LEU A 302 -4.56 -10.04 -29.11
CA LEU A 302 -5.03 -10.96 -28.08
C LEU A 302 -6.53 -10.77 -27.82
N LYS A 303 -7.27 -11.87 -27.67
CA LYS A 303 -8.70 -11.87 -27.33
C LYS A 303 -8.92 -11.66 -25.82
N ILE A 304 -8.40 -10.56 -25.29
CA ILE A 304 -8.58 -10.16 -23.90
C ILE A 304 -9.84 -9.28 -23.79
N GLN A 305 -10.62 -9.42 -22.71
CA GLN A 305 -11.78 -8.55 -22.48
C GLN A 305 -11.38 -7.19 -21.91
N ASP A 306 -12.05 -6.12 -22.35
CA ASP A 306 -11.82 -4.75 -21.87
C ASP A 306 -11.98 -4.60 -20.36
N SER A 307 -12.94 -5.32 -19.76
CA SER A 307 -13.19 -5.31 -18.31
C SER A 307 -11.99 -5.83 -17.52
N SER A 308 -11.34 -6.90 -17.97
CA SER A 308 -10.19 -7.48 -17.27
C SER A 308 -8.99 -6.53 -17.21
N ILE A 309 -8.75 -5.77 -18.28
CA ILE A 309 -7.61 -4.82 -18.33
C ILE A 309 -7.85 -3.62 -17.41
N ASN A 310 -9.08 -3.09 -17.40
CA ASN A 310 -9.42 -1.96 -16.52
C ASN A 310 -9.42 -2.39 -15.04
N GLU A 311 -9.94 -3.57 -14.72
CA GLU A 311 -9.87 -4.13 -13.36
C GLU A 311 -8.41 -4.40 -12.94
N ALA A 312 -7.60 -4.96 -13.83
CA ALA A 312 -6.17 -5.15 -13.58
C ALA A 312 -5.48 -3.82 -13.32
N LYS A 313 -5.79 -2.80 -14.12
CA LYS A 313 -5.23 -1.46 -13.99
C LYS A 313 -5.56 -0.85 -12.63
N ASP A 314 -6.83 -0.79 -12.26
CA ASP A 314 -7.25 -0.17 -11.01
C ASP A 314 -6.64 -0.88 -9.79
N LEU A 315 -6.55 -2.21 -9.81
CA LEU A 315 -5.94 -2.99 -8.74
C LEU A 315 -4.43 -2.83 -8.67
N ILE A 316 -3.76 -2.78 -9.83
CA ILE A 316 -2.33 -2.49 -9.91
C ILE A 316 -2.07 -1.08 -9.37
N ASP A 317 -2.86 -0.08 -9.75
CA ASP A 317 -2.69 1.31 -9.31
C ASP A 317 -2.97 1.48 -7.81
N LEU A 318 -3.98 0.80 -7.26
CA LEU A 318 -4.23 0.78 -5.81
C LEU A 318 -3.08 0.11 -5.04
N SER A 319 -2.65 -1.08 -5.48
CA SER A 319 -1.52 -1.78 -4.84
C SER A 319 -0.21 -1.00 -5.00
N ARG A 320 -0.04 -0.26 -6.10
CA ARG A 320 1.10 0.65 -6.29
C ARG A 320 1.08 1.75 -5.26
N GLN A 321 -0.06 2.41 -5.04
CA GLN A 321 -0.17 3.51 -4.07
C GLN A 321 0.15 3.04 -2.65
N GLU A 322 -0.43 1.92 -2.22
CA GLU A 322 -0.16 1.33 -0.89
C GLU A 322 1.35 1.09 -0.67
N ARG A 323 2.06 0.60 -1.68
CA ARG A 323 3.52 0.35 -1.59
C ARG A 323 4.34 1.63 -1.52
N ILE A 324 3.95 2.67 -2.25
CA ILE A 324 4.62 3.97 -2.18
C ILE A 324 4.44 4.54 -0.79
N ASP A 325 3.23 4.44 -0.25
CA ASP A 325 2.93 4.91 1.09
C ASP A 325 3.82 4.18 2.11
N ASP A 326 3.94 2.84 2.02
CA ASP A 326 4.82 2.05 2.87
C ASP A 326 6.32 2.41 2.70
N GLU A 327 6.81 2.54 1.47
CA GLU A 327 8.22 2.86 1.17
C GLU A 327 8.61 4.28 1.61
N GLU A 328 7.69 5.24 1.50
CA GLU A 328 7.89 6.62 1.95
C GLU A 328 7.71 6.80 3.47
N GLY A 329 7.27 5.73 4.15
CA GLY A 329 6.96 5.73 5.58
C GLY A 329 5.70 6.52 5.92
N LEU A 330 4.77 6.63 4.97
CA LEU A 330 3.44 7.17 5.18
C LEU A 330 2.60 6.18 5.97
N VAL A 331 1.73 6.70 6.84
CA VAL A 331 0.91 5.89 7.73
C VAL A 331 -0.54 6.33 7.62
N SER A 332 -1.44 5.36 7.40
CA SER A 332 -2.88 5.58 7.52
C SER A 332 -3.26 5.80 8.99
N LEU A 333 -3.79 6.98 9.29
CA LEU A 333 -4.31 7.29 10.63
C LEU A 333 -5.42 6.33 11.04
N ALA A 334 -6.29 5.91 10.10
CA ALA A 334 -7.36 4.98 10.39
C ALA A 334 -6.83 3.60 10.83
N GLU A 335 -5.82 3.07 10.14
CA GLU A 335 -5.19 1.79 10.49
C GLU A 335 -4.44 1.89 11.82
N LEU A 336 -3.71 2.98 12.06
CA LEU A 336 -2.99 3.18 13.32
C LEU A 336 -3.94 3.26 14.52
N LEU A 337 -5.08 3.94 14.36
CA LEU A 337 -6.14 4.00 15.38
C LEU A 337 -6.75 2.63 15.67
N LYS A 338 -7.00 1.83 14.62
CA LYS A 338 -7.53 0.47 14.72
C LYS A 338 -6.53 -0.46 15.40
N PHE A 339 -5.27 -0.42 14.98
CA PHE A 339 -4.19 -1.22 15.56
C PHE A 339 -3.93 -0.90 17.04
N ALA A 340 -3.95 0.38 17.43
CA ALA A 340 -3.85 0.75 18.84
C ALA A 340 -5.05 0.25 19.65
N SER A 341 -6.25 0.21 19.06
CA SER A 341 -7.45 -0.24 19.76
C SER A 341 -7.44 -1.74 20.03
N SER A 342 -6.84 -2.53 19.14
CA SER A 342 -6.76 -3.99 19.27
C SER A 342 -5.90 -4.45 20.46
N GLN A 343 -5.12 -3.55 21.05
CA GLN A 343 -4.35 -3.83 22.27
C GLN A 343 -5.23 -3.86 23.54
N PHE A 344 -6.51 -3.48 23.43
CA PHE A 344 -7.42 -3.32 24.56
C PHE A 344 -8.67 -4.18 24.41
N LYS A 345 -8.76 -5.29 25.15
CA LYS A 345 -9.85 -6.28 25.05
C LYS A 345 -11.27 -5.75 25.29
N ASN A 346 -11.45 -4.64 26.01
CA ASN A 346 -12.76 -4.12 26.43
C ASN A 346 -13.02 -2.68 25.95
N LEU A 347 -12.24 -2.19 24.99
CA LEU A 347 -12.37 -0.83 24.46
C LEU A 347 -13.16 -0.87 23.15
N LYS A 348 -14.16 -0.01 23.02
CA LYS A 348 -14.92 0.17 21.78
C LYS A 348 -14.50 1.46 21.10
N VAL A 349 -14.05 1.39 19.84
CA VAL A 349 -13.57 2.55 19.09
C VAL A 349 -14.38 2.74 17.82
N GLY A 350 -15.19 3.81 17.77
CA GLY A 350 -15.97 4.18 16.59
C GLY A 350 -15.18 5.12 15.67
N ILE A 351 -14.54 4.60 14.62
CA ILE A 351 -13.79 5.41 13.64
C ILE A 351 -14.73 5.89 12.52
N GLY A 352 -14.97 7.20 12.46
CA GLY A 352 -15.85 7.82 11.47
C GLY A 352 -15.29 7.76 10.04
N ARG A 353 -16.17 7.80 9.03
CA ARG A 353 -15.78 7.83 7.60
C ARG A 353 -14.85 9.00 7.27
N SER A 354 -14.98 10.14 7.95
CA SER A 354 -14.09 11.27 7.73
C SER A 354 -12.64 11.02 8.13
N VAL A 355 -12.36 10.03 8.98
CA VAL A 355 -11.00 9.60 9.31
C VAL A 355 -10.45 8.66 8.22
N LYS A 356 -11.30 7.78 7.69
CA LYS A 356 -10.94 6.82 6.63
C LYS A 356 -10.62 7.48 5.30
N ASN A 357 -11.12 8.69 5.07
CA ASN A 357 -10.90 9.46 3.85
C ASN A 357 -9.71 10.43 3.94
N ILE A 358 -8.94 10.38 5.03
CA ILE A 358 -7.74 11.18 5.17
C ILE A 358 -6.57 10.48 4.49
N ASP A 359 -5.83 11.23 3.68
CA ASP A 359 -4.62 10.73 3.01
C ASP A 359 -3.56 10.27 4.04
N PRO A 360 -2.77 9.22 3.75
CA PRO A 360 -1.67 8.78 4.59
C PRO A 360 -0.66 9.90 4.89
N ILE A 361 -0.05 9.86 6.08
CA ILE A 361 0.84 10.92 6.57
C ILE A 361 2.23 10.44 6.94
N LYS A 362 3.24 11.28 6.72
CA LYS A 362 4.63 11.00 7.08
C LYS A 362 4.92 11.36 8.53
N ILE A 363 4.45 10.55 9.47
CA ILE A 363 4.55 10.85 10.89
C ILE A 363 5.33 9.82 11.69
N ASN A 364 5.90 10.23 12.82
CA ASN A 364 6.48 9.31 13.80
C ASN A 364 5.38 8.41 14.41
N SER A 365 5.17 7.26 13.78
CA SER A 365 4.12 6.29 14.15
C SER A 365 4.24 5.83 15.59
N ARG A 366 5.46 5.73 16.13
CA ARG A 366 5.70 5.36 17.54
C ARG A 366 5.20 6.42 18.52
N ALA A 367 5.42 7.70 18.21
CA ALA A 367 4.95 8.80 19.05
C ALA A 367 3.42 8.84 19.09
N ILE A 368 2.77 8.72 17.92
CA ILE A 368 1.31 8.66 17.81
C ILE A 368 0.75 7.42 18.49
N PHE A 369 1.33 6.25 18.24
CA PHE A 369 0.89 4.99 18.87
C PHE A 369 0.97 5.09 20.40
N THR A 370 2.06 5.61 20.95
CA THR A 370 2.21 5.78 22.41
C THR A 370 1.15 6.74 22.96
N ALA A 371 0.85 7.83 22.25
CA ALA A 371 -0.23 8.74 22.62
C ALA A 371 -1.60 8.04 22.59
N LEU A 372 -1.88 7.22 21.58
CA LEU A 372 -3.12 6.46 21.46
C LEU A 372 -3.28 5.45 22.61
N MET A 373 -2.22 4.76 23.00
CA MET A 373 -2.24 3.84 24.15
C MET A 373 -2.68 4.56 25.44
N GLU A 374 -2.17 5.77 25.69
CA GLU A 374 -2.56 6.58 26.86
C GLU A 374 -4.01 7.09 26.76
N ILE A 375 -4.44 7.53 25.58
CA ILE A 375 -5.82 8.01 25.34
C ILE A 375 -6.82 6.89 25.54
N TYR A 376 -6.56 5.73 24.95
CA TYR A 376 -7.43 4.55 25.04
C TYR A 376 -7.45 3.97 26.46
N SER A 377 -6.31 3.94 27.14
CA SER A 377 -6.26 3.64 28.57
C SER A 377 -7.11 4.63 29.38
N ASN A 378 -7.06 5.92 29.08
CA ASN A 378 -7.89 6.93 29.75
C ASN A 378 -9.40 6.67 29.55
N VAL A 379 -9.80 6.32 28.32
CA VAL A 379 -11.20 5.96 28.00
C VAL A 379 -11.65 4.74 28.79
N LEU A 380 -10.83 3.70 28.93
CA LEU A 380 -11.18 2.51 29.73
C LEU A 380 -11.39 2.83 31.21
N HIS A 381 -10.59 3.73 31.78
CA HIS A 381 -10.63 4.02 33.22
C HIS A 381 -11.67 5.09 33.59
N HIS A 382 -11.97 6.02 32.68
CA HIS A 382 -12.78 7.19 32.99
C HIS A 382 -14.01 7.36 32.08
N GLY A 383 -14.02 6.67 30.94
CA GLY A 383 -15.11 6.67 29.99
C GLY A 383 -16.30 5.86 30.47
N ARG A 384 -17.49 6.32 30.11
CA ARG A 384 -18.71 5.51 30.19
C ARG A 384 -18.71 4.53 29.02
N ASP A 385 -19.15 3.30 29.27
CA ASP A 385 -19.32 2.23 28.28
C ASP A 385 -18.02 1.79 27.56
N ASN A 386 -16.85 2.22 28.05
CA ASN A 386 -15.54 1.97 27.44
C ASN A 386 -15.48 2.37 25.96
N TYR A 387 -16.27 3.35 25.54
CA TYR A 387 -16.43 3.73 24.13
C TYR A 387 -15.82 5.10 23.84
N VAL A 388 -15.11 5.22 22.71
CA VAL A 388 -14.67 6.50 22.13
C VAL A 388 -15.00 6.59 20.65
N GLY A 389 -15.66 7.68 20.26
CA GLY A 389 -15.89 8.02 18.85
C GLY A 389 -14.79 8.95 18.34
N ILE A 390 -14.31 8.68 17.13
CA ILE A 390 -13.23 9.43 16.49
C ILE A 390 -13.73 9.97 15.14
N GLN A 391 -13.58 11.27 14.94
CA GLN A 391 -13.91 11.94 13.70
C GLN A 391 -12.77 12.85 13.30
N ALA A 392 -12.63 13.07 12.00
CA ALA A 392 -11.71 14.08 11.51
C ALA A 392 -12.38 15.17 10.69
N LYS A 393 -11.72 16.32 10.62
CA LYS A 393 -12.09 17.47 9.81
C LYS A 393 -10.85 18.10 9.20
N GLU A 394 -10.85 18.27 7.89
CA GLU A 394 -9.80 19.02 7.20
C GLU A 394 -10.02 20.53 7.33
N GLU A 395 -8.95 21.23 7.68
CA GLU A 395 -8.87 22.68 7.70
C GLU A 395 -7.72 23.16 6.81
N LYS A 396 -7.62 24.46 6.58
CA LYS A 396 -6.64 25.03 5.64
C LYS A 396 -5.19 24.63 5.94
N ASN A 397 -4.81 24.58 7.23
CA ASN A 397 -3.42 24.39 7.65
C ASN A 397 -3.19 23.10 8.48
N TYR A 398 -4.26 22.40 8.85
CA TYR A 398 -4.19 21.21 9.68
C TYR A 398 -5.37 20.28 9.42
N VAL A 399 -5.24 19.04 9.87
CA VAL A 399 -6.32 18.07 9.99
C VAL A 399 -6.61 17.89 11.48
N LEU A 400 -7.85 18.18 11.86
CA LEU A 400 -8.33 18.01 13.24
C LEU A 400 -8.79 16.57 13.43
N LEU A 401 -8.15 15.83 14.33
CA LEU A 401 -8.59 14.50 14.77
C LEU A 401 -9.21 14.61 16.17
N ARG A 402 -10.53 14.40 16.26
CA ARG A 402 -11.31 14.61 17.48
C ARG A 402 -11.76 13.27 18.07
N PHE A 403 -11.35 13.01 19.30
CA PHE A 403 -11.75 11.89 20.14
C PHE A 403 -12.83 12.34 21.11
N LYS A 404 -13.92 11.58 21.24
CA LYS A 404 -15.05 11.93 22.08
C LYS A 404 -15.62 10.72 22.80
N ASN A 405 -15.72 10.81 24.11
CA ASN A 405 -16.40 9.81 24.95
C ASN A 405 -17.25 10.47 26.04
N LEU A 406 -18.18 9.70 26.59
CA LEU A 406 -18.92 10.08 27.79
C LEU A 406 -18.08 9.79 29.04
N ARG A 407 -18.28 10.55 30.10
CA ARG A 407 -17.62 10.37 31.40
C ARG A 407 -18.54 9.60 32.36
N ASN A 408 -17.93 8.82 33.25
CA ASN A 408 -18.64 8.24 34.39
C ASN A 408 -18.95 9.34 35.43
N ASP A 409 -20.21 9.39 35.89
CA ASP A 409 -20.69 10.40 36.85
C ASP A 409 -20.05 10.23 38.26
N MET A 410 -19.30 9.15 38.51
CA MET A 410 -18.66 8.84 39.80
C MET A 410 -17.23 9.38 39.98
N THR A 411 -16.69 10.18 39.05
CA THR A 411 -15.39 10.85 39.22
C THR A 411 -15.55 12.37 39.28
N GLY A 412 -16.36 12.81 40.25
CA GLY A 412 -16.30 14.17 40.75
C GLY A 412 -15.18 14.30 41.78
N SER A 413 -14.40 15.38 41.69
CA SER A 413 -13.29 15.77 42.58
C SER A 413 -12.01 14.92 42.48
N GLU A 414 -10.87 15.60 42.52
CA GLU A 414 -9.53 15.04 42.66
C GLU A 414 -9.51 13.87 43.65
N ILE A 415 -9.19 12.68 43.17
CA ILE A 415 -8.94 11.52 44.05
C ILE A 415 -7.47 11.63 44.50
N PRO A 416 -7.17 11.57 45.82
CA PRO A 416 -5.81 11.70 46.32
C PRO A 416 -4.89 10.64 45.70
N ARG A 417 -3.61 10.98 45.49
CA ARG A 417 -2.57 10.00 45.20
C ARG A 417 -2.55 8.96 46.33
N VAL A 418 -3.05 7.75 46.06
CA VAL A 418 -2.84 6.59 46.93
C VAL A 418 -1.49 5.98 46.55
N PRO A 419 -0.46 6.04 47.40
CA PRO A 419 0.76 5.29 47.18
C PRO A 419 0.48 3.83 47.53
N ASN A 420 0.82 2.92 46.60
CA ASN A 420 0.82 1.47 46.74
C ASN A 420 -0.54 0.77 46.50
N SER A 421 -0.86 0.57 45.21
CA SER A 421 -1.59 -0.61 44.74
C SER A 421 -0.64 -1.39 43.80
N PRO A 422 -0.57 -2.74 43.87
CA PRO A 422 0.38 -3.53 43.08
C PRO A 422 0.10 -3.57 41.57
N ASP A 423 -1.04 -3.03 41.11
CA ASP A 423 -1.43 -2.96 39.69
C ASP A 423 -1.02 -1.64 38.99
N SER A 424 -0.10 -0.87 39.57
CA SER A 424 0.28 0.44 39.03
C SER A 424 1.32 0.37 37.91
N ALA A 425 0.92 -0.04 36.71
CA ALA A 425 1.51 0.47 35.47
C ALA A 425 0.75 1.74 35.04
N ARG A 426 0.75 2.77 35.88
CA ARG A 426 0.18 4.08 35.52
C ARG A 426 1.15 4.78 34.56
N GLY A 427 0.76 4.86 33.29
CA GLY A 427 1.38 5.71 32.28
C GLY A 427 1.36 7.19 32.69
N TYR A 428 2.23 7.97 32.06
CA TYR A 428 2.54 9.36 32.40
C TYR A 428 1.33 10.33 32.31
N GLY A 429 0.17 9.87 31.81
CA GLY A 429 -1.11 10.58 31.82
C GLY A 429 -1.36 11.45 30.59
N LEU A 430 -2.53 12.08 30.49
CA LEU A 430 -2.90 12.95 29.36
C LEU A 430 -1.96 14.16 29.16
N GLN A 431 -1.22 14.52 30.21
CA GLN A 431 -0.15 15.54 30.12
C GLN A 431 1.02 15.06 29.26
N PHE A 432 1.40 13.77 29.37
CA PHE A 432 2.41 13.18 28.50
C PHE A 432 1.95 13.11 27.05
N VAL A 433 0.67 12.87 26.79
CA VAL A 433 0.12 12.92 25.42
C VAL A 433 0.37 14.29 24.80
N ARG A 434 0.08 15.38 25.53
CA ARG A 434 0.37 16.75 25.07
C ARG A 434 1.86 16.97 24.84
N GLU A 435 2.70 16.62 25.82
CA GLU A 435 4.15 16.86 25.75
C GLU A 435 4.86 16.02 24.68
N SER A 436 4.42 14.79 24.46
CA SER A 436 4.98 13.90 23.45
C SER A 436 4.57 14.33 22.05
N LEU A 437 3.31 14.70 21.85
CA LEU A 437 2.82 15.12 20.53
C LEU A 437 3.27 16.54 20.16
N ALA A 438 3.46 17.43 21.13
CA ALA A 438 4.03 18.75 20.89
C ALA A 438 5.47 18.69 20.34
N LYS A 439 6.26 17.68 20.71
CA LYS A 439 7.60 17.44 20.12
C LYS A 439 7.54 17.06 18.64
N GLU A 440 6.42 16.49 18.23
CA GLU A 440 6.08 16.16 16.84
C GLU A 440 5.25 17.29 16.20
N GLY A 441 5.27 18.51 16.74
CA GLY A 441 4.54 19.65 16.17
C GLY A 441 3.01 19.51 16.12
N ILE A 442 2.44 18.52 16.82
CA ILE A 442 1.00 18.31 16.94
C ILE A 442 0.52 18.97 18.23
N ASP A 443 -0.41 19.91 18.08
CA ASP A 443 -1.07 20.50 19.24
C ASP A 443 -2.21 19.58 19.73
N VAL A 444 -2.42 19.55 21.04
CA VAL A 444 -3.42 18.69 21.69
C VAL A 444 -4.26 19.48 22.68
N HIS A 445 -5.51 19.72 22.32
CA HIS A 445 -6.49 20.33 23.21
C HIS A 445 -7.31 19.25 23.92
N ILE A 446 -7.63 19.50 25.18
CA ILE A 446 -8.45 18.59 25.99
C ILE A 446 -9.49 19.44 26.69
N GLU A 447 -10.75 19.11 26.46
CA GLU A 447 -11.89 19.82 26.99
C GLU A 447 -12.86 18.87 27.70
N ASN A 448 -13.39 19.36 28.82
CA ASN A 448 -14.41 18.68 29.60
C ASN A 448 -15.71 19.46 29.51
N GLU A 449 -16.59 19.07 28.59
CA GLU A 449 -17.91 19.68 28.42
C GLU A 449 -18.99 18.86 29.14
N GLY A 450 -19.26 19.20 30.40
CA GLY A 450 -20.29 18.51 31.20
C GLY A 450 -20.00 17.01 31.36
N LYS A 451 -20.83 16.15 30.75
CA LYS A 451 -20.66 14.68 30.77
C LYS A 451 -19.76 14.15 29.65
N ARG A 452 -19.16 15.01 28.84
CA ARG A 452 -18.34 14.63 27.69
C ARG A 452 -16.89 14.96 27.95
N PHE A 453 -16.03 14.04 27.54
CA PHE A 453 -14.60 14.27 27.41
C PHE A 453 -14.30 14.39 25.92
N VAL A 454 -13.55 15.42 25.55
CA VAL A 454 -13.11 15.67 24.18
C VAL A 454 -11.60 15.88 24.19
N LEU A 455 -10.91 15.17 23.30
CA LEU A 455 -9.51 15.40 23.00
C LEU A 455 -9.39 15.68 21.50
N GLU A 456 -8.65 16.72 21.18
CA GLU A 456 -8.44 17.19 19.81
C GLU A 456 -6.96 17.22 19.50
N MET A 457 -6.56 16.53 18.44
CA MET A 457 -5.22 16.61 17.87
C MET A 457 -5.25 17.46 16.60
N PHE A 458 -4.35 18.43 16.52
CA PHE A 458 -4.21 19.31 15.37
C PHE A 458 -2.99 18.86 14.59
N ILE A 459 -3.19 18.03 13.56
CA ILE A 459 -2.10 17.46 12.75
C ILE A 459 -1.78 18.43 11.61
N PRO A 460 -0.59 19.07 11.57
CA PRO A 460 -0.24 20.03 10.52
C PRO A 460 -0.35 19.45 9.10
N LYS A 461 -0.80 20.25 8.11
CA LYS A 461 -0.84 19.81 6.71
C LYS A 461 0.54 19.53 6.10
N THR A 462 1.62 19.99 6.73
CA THR A 462 3.00 19.64 6.36
C THR A 462 3.29 18.14 6.48
N TYR A 463 2.49 17.38 7.23
CA TYR A 463 2.57 15.91 7.29
C TYR A 463 1.93 15.21 6.09
N TYR A 464 1.18 15.94 5.26
CA TYR A 464 0.44 15.48 4.09
C TYR A 464 1.07 15.96 2.77
N GLU A 465 1.96 16.95 2.84
CA GLU A 465 2.69 17.45 1.68
C GLU A 465 3.91 16.55 1.45
N VAL A 466 3.77 15.61 0.52
CA VAL A 466 4.92 14.83 0.00
C VAL A 466 5.91 15.81 -0.62
N ALA A 467 7.13 15.85 -0.09
CA ALA A 467 8.22 16.69 -0.57
C ALA A 467 8.88 16.13 -1.82
#